data_AF-U9SQS9-F1
#
_entry.id   AF-U9SQS9-F1
#
_cell.length_a   1.000
_cell.length_b   1.000
_cell.length_c   1.000
_cell.angle_alpha   90.00
_cell.angle_beta   90.00
_cell.angle_gamma   90.00
#
_symmetry.space_group_name_H-M   'P 1'
#
loop_
_entity.id
_entity.type
_entity.pdbx_description
1 polymer ?
#
loop_
_entity_poly.entity_id
_entity_poly.type
_entity_poly.pdbx_seq_one_letter_code
_entity_poly.pdbx_strand_id
1 'polypeptide(L)'
;AIHVRNFTEIQVLTGEELLLWNVEREALRLQVNNRNIIHLATNDIWNLHLTDLQKNQFTDLADKANRINQDFVQTNEDTLNRIYQINLLQGANTPLENHIFNGVAF
;
A
#
# COMPACT_ATOMS: atom_id res chain seq x y z
N ALA A 1 11.79 14.09 -12.11
CA ALA A 1 10.38 13.73 -12.30
C ALA A 1 9.79 13.37 -10.93
N ILE A 2 8.86 14.18 -10.40
CA ILE A 2 8.18 13.88 -9.14
C ILE A 2 7.09 12.87 -9.47
N HIS A 3 7.28 11.61 -9.07
CA HIS A 3 6.25 10.58 -9.17
C HIS A 3 5.32 10.73 -7.98
N VAL A 4 4.32 11.59 -8.10
CA VAL A 4 3.18 11.58 -7.19
C VAL A 4 2.43 10.29 -7.47
N ARG A 5 2.44 9.33 -6.53
CA ARG A 5 1.63 8.11 -6.57
C ARG A 5 0.16 8.48 -6.33
N ASN A 6 -0.46 9.15 -7.29
CA ASN A 6 -1.89 9.39 -7.26
C ASN A 6 -2.60 8.05 -7.47
N PHE A 7 -3.34 7.60 -6.45
CA PHE A 7 -4.27 6.46 -6.49
C PHE A 7 -3.64 5.10 -6.82
N THR A 8 -2.62 4.69 -6.07
CA THR A 8 -2.24 3.26 -6.06
C THR A 8 -3.17 2.54 -5.09
N GLU A 9 -4.08 1.71 -5.60
CA GLU A 9 -4.69 0.67 -4.77
C GLU A 9 -3.57 -0.25 -4.29
N ILE A 10 -3.26 -0.18 -2.99
CA ILE A 10 -2.26 -1.08 -2.42
C ILE A 10 -2.97 -2.40 -2.13
N GLN A 11 -2.64 -3.41 -2.92
CA GLN A 11 -3.17 -4.76 -2.73
C GLN A 11 -2.74 -5.29 -1.36
N VAL A 12 -3.70 -5.87 -0.64
CA VAL A 12 -3.44 -6.56 0.63
C VAL A 12 -2.63 -7.82 0.33
N LEU A 13 -1.46 -7.91 0.92
CA LEU A 13 -0.55 -9.05 0.77
C LEU A 13 -0.95 -10.16 1.73
N THR A 14 -0.79 -11.40 1.29
CA THR A 14 -0.87 -12.61 2.12
C THR A 14 0.51 -13.22 2.32
N GLY A 15 0.64 -14.08 3.34
CA GLY A 15 1.89 -14.82 3.57
C GLY A 15 2.28 -15.70 2.37
N GLU A 16 1.30 -16.30 1.70
CA GLU A 16 1.53 -17.13 0.51
C GLU A 16 2.02 -16.30 -0.70
N GLU A 17 1.51 -15.07 -0.89
CA GLU A 17 2.01 -14.17 -1.93
C GLU A 17 3.45 -13.70 -1.66
N LEU A 18 3.83 -13.53 -0.39
CA LEU A 18 5.24 -13.26 -0.04
C LEU A 18 6.13 -14.46 -0.36
N LEU A 19 5.64 -15.69 -0.15
CA LEU A 19 6.35 -16.89 -0.57
C LEU A 19 6.44 -16.96 -2.11
N LEU A 20 5.37 -16.62 -2.83
CA LEU A 20 5.35 -16.58 -4.29
C LEU A 20 6.50 -15.76 -4.85
N TRP A 21 6.78 -14.57 -4.31
CA TRP A 21 7.92 -13.75 -4.76
C TRP A 21 9.27 -14.45 -4.62
N ASN A 22 9.46 -15.25 -3.56
CA ASN A 22 10.67 -16.05 -3.39
C ASN A 22 10.74 -17.20 -4.42
N VAL A 23 9.61 -17.86 -4.68
CA VAL A 23 9.52 -18.93 -5.68
C VAL A 23 9.72 -18.38 -7.10
N GLU A 24 9.16 -17.21 -7.43
CA GLU A 24 9.38 -16.53 -8.71
C GLU A 24 10.86 -16.19 -8.92
N ARG A 25 11.52 -15.68 -7.88
CA ARG A 25 12.96 -15.38 -7.93
C ARG A 25 13.78 -16.65 -8.20
N GLU A 26 13.42 -17.75 -7.54
CA GLU A 26 14.13 -19.02 -7.70
C GLU A 26 13.84 -19.68 -9.06
N ALA A 27 12.59 -19.59 -9.53
CA ALA A 27 12.21 -20.02 -10.87
C ALA A 27 12.99 -19.25 -11.94
N LEU A 28 13.16 -17.94 -11.78
CA LEU A 28 13.98 -17.12 -12.67
C LEU A 28 15.44 -17.56 -12.65
N ARG A 29 16.02 -17.86 -11.48
CA ARG A 29 17.37 -18.42 -11.35
C ARG A 29 17.52 -19.75 -12.11
N LEU A 30 16.48 -20.57 -12.09
CA LEU A 30 16.41 -21.87 -12.77
C LEU A 30 15.92 -21.79 -14.21
N GLN A 31 15.65 -20.59 -14.75
CA GLN A 31 15.10 -20.35 -16.09
C GLN A 31 13.74 -21.02 -16.33
N VAL A 32 12.96 -21.23 -15.26
CA VAL A 32 11.57 -21.69 -15.33
C VAL A 32 10.66 -20.47 -15.48
N ASN A 33 10.15 -20.26 -16.70
CA ASN A 33 9.26 -19.14 -17.01
C ASN A 33 7.76 -19.50 -16.97
N ASN A 34 7.43 -20.77 -16.71
CA ASN A 34 6.05 -21.22 -16.72
C ASN A 34 5.34 -20.83 -15.42
N ARG A 35 4.47 -19.81 -15.50
CA ARG A 35 3.70 -19.32 -14.36
C ARG A 35 2.87 -20.39 -13.66
N ASN A 36 2.28 -21.33 -14.39
CA ASN A 36 1.49 -22.39 -13.76
C ASN A 36 2.37 -23.29 -12.89
N ILE A 37 3.58 -23.62 -13.35
CA ILE A 37 4.53 -24.40 -12.56
C ILE A 37 4.95 -23.64 -11.31
N ILE A 38 5.19 -22.33 -11.43
CA ILE A 38 5.55 -21.47 -10.29
C ILE A 38 4.43 -21.44 -9.26
N HIS A 39 3.18 -21.18 -9.67
CA HIS A 39 2.03 -21.18 -8.77
C HIS A 39 1.79 -22.54 -8.11
N LEU A 40 1.89 -23.64 -8.86
CA LEU A 40 1.76 -24.98 -8.30
C LEU A 40 2.85 -25.27 -7.27
N ALA A 41 4.11 -24.91 -7.57
CA ALA A 41 5.21 -25.06 -6.64
C ALA A 41 5.03 -24.21 -5.38
N THR A 42 4.56 -22.97 -5.50
CA THR A 42 4.22 -22.12 -4.35
C THR A 42 3.15 -22.77 -3.48
N ASN A 43 2.05 -23.22 -4.08
CA ASN A 43 0.97 -23.88 -3.34
C ASN A 43 1.45 -25.16 -2.66
N ASP A 44 2.27 -25.97 -3.32
CA ASP A 44 2.84 -27.20 -2.75
C ASP A 44 3.77 -26.87 -1.58
N ILE A 45 4.66 -25.90 -1.73
CA ILE A 45 5.56 -25.47 -0.65
C ILE A 45 4.74 -24.95 0.53
N TRP A 46 3.79 -24.06 0.28
CA TRP A 46 2.93 -23.48 1.30
C TRP A 46 2.17 -24.57 2.06
N ASN A 47 1.48 -25.47 1.35
CA ASN A 47 0.56 -26.42 2.00
C ASN A 47 1.28 -27.64 2.60
N LEU A 48 2.33 -28.14 1.96
CA LEU A 48 2.93 -29.43 2.29
C LEU A 48 4.32 -29.34 2.94
N HIS A 49 5.05 -28.24 2.72
CA HIS A 49 6.45 -28.15 3.14
C HIS A 49 6.71 -27.10 4.22
N LEU A 50 5.82 -26.13 4.41
CA LEU A 50 5.91 -25.19 5.52
C LEU A 50 5.22 -25.72 6.77
N THR A 51 5.92 -25.62 7.89
CA THR A 51 5.34 -25.77 9.22
C THR A 51 4.43 -24.59 9.55
N ASP A 52 3.50 -24.77 10.49
CA ASP A 52 2.61 -23.71 10.95
C ASP A 52 3.39 -22.49 11.49
N LEU A 53 4.53 -22.73 12.15
CA LEU A 53 5.40 -21.65 12.61
C LEU A 53 5.94 -20.80 11.45
N GLN A 54 6.37 -21.44 10.36
CA GLN A 54 6.87 -20.73 9.18
C GLN A 54 5.75 -20.00 8.45
N LYS A 55 4.56 -20.60 8.35
CA LYS A 55 3.36 -19.93 7.80
C LYS A 55 3.04 -18.68 8.60
N ASN A 56 3.05 -18.77 9.93
CA ASN A 56 2.82 -17.63 10.80
C ASN A 56 3.87 -16.53 10.62
N GLN A 57 5.14 -16.87 10.42
CA GLN A 57 6.19 -15.87 10.13
C GLN A 57 5.92 -15.11 8.82
N PHE A 58 5.49 -15.81 7.77
CA PHE A 58 5.10 -15.17 6.51
C PHE A 58 3.85 -14.30 6.67
N THR A 59 2.83 -14.79 7.37
CA THR A 59 1.60 -14.03 7.67
C THR A 59 1.91 -12.78 8.49
N ASP A 60 2.72 -12.87 9.54
CA ASP A 60 3.12 -11.73 10.37
C ASP A 60 3.89 -10.67 9.57
N LEU A 61 4.71 -11.11 8.61
CA LEU A 61 5.42 -10.20 7.71
C LEU A 61 4.46 -9.50 6.75
N ALA A 62 3.50 -10.24 6.19
CA ALA A 62 2.47 -9.68 5.32
C ALA A 62 1.61 -8.65 6.07
N ASP A 63 1.19 -8.96 7.30
CA ASP A 63 0.42 -8.05 8.15
C ASP A 63 1.19 -6.76 8.47
N LYS A 64 2.49 -6.86 8.77
CA LYS A 64 3.33 -5.68 9.00
C LYS A 64 3.47 -4.83 7.74
N ALA A 65 3.68 -5.45 6.59
CA ALA A 65 3.75 -4.73 5.32
C ALA A 65 2.42 -4.04 4.98
N ASN A 66 1.30 -4.74 5.20
CA ASN A 66 -0.05 -4.20 4.99
C ASN A 66 -0.34 -3.01 5.90
N ARG A 67 0.08 -3.04 7.17
CA ARG A 67 -0.06 -1.89 8.09
C ARG A 67 0.71 -0.68 7.59
N ILE A 68 1.96 -0.85 7.16
CA ILE A 68 2.77 0.24 6.60
C ILE A 68 2.08 0.85 5.36
N ASN A 69 1.52 -0.02 4.51
CA ASN A 69 0.80 0.40 3.32
C ASN A 69 -0.48 1.19 3.68
N GLN A 70 -1.24 0.73 4.67
CA GLN A 70 -2.43 1.42 5.17
C GLN A 70 -2.08 2.79 5.76
N ASP A 71 -1.05 2.87 6.62
CA ASP A 71 -0.59 4.11 7.23
C ASP A 71 -0.19 5.14 6.16
N PHE A 72 0.46 4.68 5.09
CA PHE A 72 0.83 5.51 3.95
C PHE A 72 -0.40 6.07 3.21
N VAL A 73 -1.39 5.21 2.91
CA VAL A 73 -2.63 5.63 2.24
C VAL A 73 -3.37 6.63 3.10
N GLN A 74 -3.55 6.33 4.39
CA GLN A 74 -4.25 7.21 5.33
C GLN A 74 -3.57 8.58 5.46
N THR A 75 -2.24 8.61 5.57
CA THR A 75 -1.49 9.87 5.64
C THR A 75 -1.67 10.72 4.37
N ASN A 76 -1.72 10.07 3.21
CA ASN A 76 -1.92 10.75 1.94
C ASN A 76 -3.35 11.28 1.80
N GLU A 77 -4.36 10.50 2.19
CA GLU A 77 -5.76 10.92 2.24
C GLU A 77 -5.96 12.11 3.19
N ASP A 78 -5.38 12.05 4.39
CA ASP A 78 -5.41 13.16 5.36
C ASP A 78 -4.77 14.44 4.79
N THR A 79 -3.66 14.30 4.07
CA THR A 79 -2.98 15.42 3.42
C THR A 79 -3.85 16.03 2.33
N LEU A 80 -4.45 15.19 1.47
CA LEU A 80 -5.38 15.64 0.42
C LEU A 80 -6.62 16.31 1.02
N ASN A 81 -7.18 15.76 2.08
CA ASN A 81 -8.32 16.34 2.80
C ASN A 81 -7.99 17.74 3.35
N ARG A 82 -6.78 17.92 3.93
CA ARG A 82 -6.32 19.23 4.41
C ARG A 82 -6.14 20.23 3.26
N ILE A 83 -5.59 19.80 2.12
CA ILE A 83 -5.46 20.65 0.92
C ILE A 83 -6.85 21.06 0.41
N TYR A 84 -7.79 20.12 0.36
CA TYR A 84 -9.16 20.39 -0.09
C TYR A 84 -9.85 21.42 0.81
N GLN A 85 -9.69 21.32 2.14
CA GLN A 85 -10.24 22.28 3.09
C GLN A 85 -9.67 23.69 2.93
N ILE A 86 -8.38 23.84 2.58
CA ILE A 86 -7.77 25.15 2.31
C ILE A 86 -8.36 25.80 1.05
N ASN A 87 -8.72 25.01 0.04
CA ASN A 87 -9.30 25.51 -1.20
C ASN A 87 -10.79 25.86 -1.10
N LEU A 88 -11.44 25.60 0.04
CA LEU A 88 -12.81 26.03 0.30
C LEU A 88 -12.80 27.35 1.07
N LEU A 89 -13.80 28.21 0.78
CA LEU A 89 -14.05 29.41 1.58
C LEU A 89 -14.25 29.01 3.04
N GLN A 90 -13.36 29.46 3.91
CA GLN A 90 -13.44 29.26 5.34
C GLN A 90 -14.54 30.14 5.92
N GLY A 91 -15.41 29.57 6.75
CA GLY A 91 -16.40 30.34 7.49
C GLY A 91 -15.70 31.32 8.44
N ALA A 92 -15.93 32.62 8.26
CA ALA A 92 -15.35 33.67 9.07
C ALA A 92 -16.45 34.47 9.77
N ASN A 93 -16.23 34.81 11.05
CA ASN A 93 -17.20 35.56 11.84
C ASN A 93 -17.01 37.07 11.69
N THR A 94 -15.84 37.50 11.21
CA THR A 94 -15.51 38.91 10.99
C THR A 94 -14.95 39.17 9.59
N PRO A 95 -15.08 40.41 9.07
CA PRO A 95 -14.46 40.78 7.80
C PRO A 95 -12.93 40.62 7.81
N LEU A 96 -12.27 40.86 8.95
CA LEU A 96 -10.83 40.68 9.10
C LEU A 96 -10.44 39.20 8.97
N GLU A 97 -11.13 38.31 9.68
CA GLU A 97 -10.92 36.86 9.56
C GLU A 97 -11.17 36.39 8.12
N ASN A 98 -12.22 36.91 7.48
CA ASN A 98 -12.54 36.55 6.10
C ASN A 98 -11.40 36.92 5.14
N HIS A 99 -10.85 38.13 5.26
CA HIS A 99 -9.70 38.54 4.44
C HIS A 99 -8.43 37.73 4.73
N ILE A 100 -8.20 37.34 5.99
CA ILE A 100 -7.04 36.52 6.38
C ILE A 100 -7.15 35.09 5.84
N PHE A 101 -8.33 34.46 5.95
CA PHE A 101 -8.50 33.05 5.61
C PHE A 101 -8.87 32.80 4.14
N ASN A 102 -9.55 33.76 3.50
CA ASN A 102 -10.08 33.62 2.13
C ASN A 102 -9.46 34.59 1.12
N GLY A 103 -8.60 35.51 1.57
CA GLY A 103 -7.99 36.53 0.73
C GLY A 103 -8.91 37.71 0.41
N VAL A 104 -8.39 38.65 -0.37
CA VAL A 104 -9.09 39.85 -0.86
C VAL A 104 -8.96 39.87 -2.38
N ALA A 105 -10.06 39.98 -3.10
CA ALA A 105 -10.04 40.19 -4.55
C ALA A 105 -9.81 41.68 -4.83
N PHE A 106 -8.85 41.99 -5.70
CA PHE A 106 -8.50 43.36 -6.13
C PHE A 106 -9.07 43.66 -7.51
#